data_AF-A0A931Y191-F1
#
_entry.id   AF-A0A931Y191-F1
#
_cell.length_a   1.000
_cell.length_b   1.000
_cell.length_c   1.000
_cell.angle_alpha   90.00
_cell.angle_beta   90.00
_cell.angle_gamma   90.00
#
_symmetry.space_group_name_H-M   'P 1'
#
loop_
_entity.id
_entity.type
_entity.pdbx_description
1 polymer ?
#
loop_
_entity_poly.entity_id
_entity_poly.type
_entity_poly.pdbx_seq_one_letter_code
_entity_poly.pdbx_strand_id
1 'polypeptide(L)'
;MSARPLPPTFEFVPLRRALPRVREGVDFAALALPPLELLVLSRIDGQRRAEELAIQCGLARVEVERLLFRLMEVGAIDLGPSRSGFRRVPRGARAASGPDEEDDGERQSQRPTEPAPEPTT
;
A
#
# COMPACT_ATOMS: atom_id res chain seq x y z
N MET A 1 -17.96 40.86 -17.36
CA MET A 1 -16.68 40.35 -16.82
C MET A 1 -16.96 39.02 -16.14
N SER A 2 -16.74 37.90 -16.83
CA SER A 2 -16.98 36.57 -16.26
C SER A 2 -15.80 36.15 -15.42
N ALA A 3 -16.02 35.91 -14.13
CA ALA A 3 -15.02 35.33 -13.24
C ALA A 3 -14.67 33.93 -13.74
N ARG A 4 -13.38 33.69 -14.01
CA ARG A 4 -12.88 32.33 -14.26
C ARG A 4 -13.10 31.51 -12.97
N PRO A 5 -13.75 30.33 -13.03
CA PRO A 5 -13.82 29.46 -11.87
C PRO A 5 -12.39 29.11 -11.45
N LEU A 6 -12.08 29.31 -10.18
CA LEU A 6 -10.82 28.85 -9.60
C LEU A 6 -10.76 27.32 -9.80
N PRO A 7 -9.59 26.77 -10.19
CA PRO A 7 -9.44 25.33 -10.21
C PRO A 7 -9.77 24.79 -8.81
N PRO A 8 -10.42 23.62 -8.68
CA PRO A 8 -10.65 23.03 -7.38
C PRO A 8 -9.29 22.92 -6.69
N THR A 9 -9.18 23.52 -5.50
CA THR A 9 -8.01 23.36 -4.65
C THR A 9 -8.01 21.89 -4.25
N PHE A 10 -7.34 21.07 -5.04
CA PHE A 10 -7.28 19.64 -4.82
C PHE A 10 -6.61 19.44 -3.45
N GLU A 11 -7.41 19.10 -2.44
CA GLU A 11 -6.86 18.67 -1.16
C GLU A 11 -5.96 17.49 -1.48
N PHE A 12 -4.66 17.71 -1.35
CA PHE A 12 -3.65 16.70 -1.60
C PHE A 12 -3.80 15.67 -0.50
N VAL A 13 -4.69 14.70 -0.69
CA VAL A 13 -4.89 13.61 0.26
C VAL A 13 -3.54 12.91 0.38
N PRO A 14 -2.90 12.92 1.56
CA PRO A 14 -1.56 12.37 1.68
C PRO A 14 -1.62 10.86 1.45
N LEU A 15 -1.26 10.44 0.23
CA LEU A 15 -1.21 9.04 -0.23
C LEU A 15 -0.24 8.17 0.59
N ARG A 16 0.53 8.78 1.50
CA ARG A 16 1.45 8.12 2.44
C ARG A 16 0.80 6.98 3.25
N ARG A 17 -0.52 7.02 3.44
CA ARG A 17 -1.28 6.05 4.25
C ARG A 17 -2.45 5.38 3.52
N ALA A 18 -2.75 5.79 2.29
CA ALA A 18 -3.84 5.22 1.53
C ALA A 18 -3.34 4.01 0.75
N LEU A 19 -4.12 2.94 0.76
CA LEU A 19 -3.86 1.77 -0.07
C LEU A 19 -4.81 1.88 -1.27
N PRO A 20 -4.31 2.22 -2.46
CA PRO A 20 -5.15 2.34 -3.64
C PRO A 20 -5.72 0.97 -3.98
N ARG A 21 -7.00 0.93 -4.36
CA ARG A 21 -7.70 -0.29 -4.77
C ARG A 21 -8.28 -0.08 -6.15
N VAL A 22 -8.12 -1.06 -7.03
CA VAL A 22 -8.79 -1.03 -8.32
C VAL A 22 -10.30 -1.16 -8.09
N ARG A 23 -11.08 -0.30 -8.74
CA ARG A 23 -12.54 -0.34 -8.62
C ARG A 23 -13.09 -1.48 -9.48
N GLU A 24 -13.98 -2.28 -8.90
CA GLU A 24 -14.59 -3.41 -9.60
C GLU A 24 -15.52 -2.93 -10.72
N GLY A 25 -15.56 -3.68 -11.83
CA GLY A 25 -16.44 -3.39 -12.97
C GLY A 25 -16.02 -2.20 -13.83
N VAL A 26 -14.83 -1.64 -13.63
CA VAL A 26 -14.29 -0.58 -14.50
C VAL A 26 -13.77 -1.20 -15.79
N ASP A 27 -14.24 -0.66 -16.93
CA ASP A 27 -13.69 -0.99 -18.24
C ASP A 27 -12.48 -0.09 -18.54
N PHE A 28 -11.28 -0.62 -18.35
CA PHE A 28 -10.03 0.12 -18.60
C PHE A 28 -9.81 0.43 -20.08
N ALA A 29 -10.40 -0.33 -21.01
CA ALA A 29 -10.29 -0.05 -22.44
C ALA A 29 -11.07 1.24 -22.80
N ALA A 30 -12.22 1.46 -22.16
CA ALA A 30 -13.03 2.66 -22.35
C ALA A 30 -12.38 3.93 -21.75
N LEU A 31 -11.51 3.80 -20.75
CA LEU A 31 -10.86 4.93 -20.07
C LEU A 31 -9.68 5.55 -20.84
N ALA A 32 -9.26 4.95 -21.96
CA ALA A 32 -8.16 5.46 -22.81
C ALA A 32 -6.90 5.88 -22.02
N LEU A 33 -6.51 5.05 -21.04
CA LEU A 33 -5.39 5.35 -20.15
C LEU A 33 -4.06 5.24 -20.89
N PRO A 34 -3.10 6.17 -20.66
CA PRO A 34 -1.77 6.06 -21.22
C PRO A 34 -1.03 4.83 -20.65
N PRO A 35 -0.02 4.29 -21.37
CA PRO A 35 0.69 3.07 -20.98
C PRO A 35 1.28 3.12 -19.56
N LEU A 36 1.76 4.30 -19.14
CA LEU A 36 2.34 4.48 -17.80
C LEU A 36 1.29 4.34 -16.69
N GLU A 37 0.06 4.82 -16.92
CA GLU A 37 -1.04 4.68 -15.98
C GLU A 37 -1.52 3.23 -15.91
N LEU A 38 -1.60 2.55 -17.06
CA LEU A 38 -1.90 1.11 -17.12
C LEU A 38 -0.85 0.26 -16.39
N LEU A 39 0.43 0.62 -16.52
CA LEU A 39 1.51 -0.03 -15.79
C LEU A 39 1.29 0.09 -14.28
N VAL A 40 1.10 1.30 -13.76
CA VAL A 40 0.86 1.53 -12.34
C VAL A 40 -0.40 0.79 -11.89
N LEU A 41 -1.50 0.93 -12.64
CA LEU A 41 -2.77 0.27 -12.37
C LEU A 41 -2.63 -1.25 -12.26
N SER A 42 -1.87 -1.89 -13.15
CA SER A 42 -1.63 -3.34 -13.12
C SER A 42 -0.88 -3.82 -11.86
N ARG A 43 -0.22 -2.92 -11.13
CA ARG A 43 0.50 -3.22 -9.88
C ARG A 43 -0.30 -2.91 -8.62
N ILE A 44 -1.47 -2.29 -8.75
CA ILE A 44 -2.34 -1.96 -7.61
C ILE A 44 -3.08 -3.21 -7.16
N ASP A 45 -2.72 -3.72 -5.98
CA ASP A 45 -3.31 -4.91 -5.35
C ASP A 45 -4.16 -4.59 -4.11
N GLY A 46 -4.27 -3.31 -3.73
CA GLY A 46 -4.98 -2.91 -2.52
C GLY A 46 -4.22 -3.12 -1.21
N GLN A 47 -2.97 -3.58 -1.27
CA GLN A 47 -2.13 -3.89 -0.09
C GLN A 47 -0.87 -3.03 -0.02
N ARG A 48 -0.37 -2.58 -1.18
CA ARG A 48 0.90 -1.84 -1.29
C ARG A 48 0.73 -0.33 -1.14
N ARG A 49 1.76 0.31 -0.60
CA ARG A 49 1.84 1.78 -0.51
C ARG A 49 2.41 2.39 -1.78
N ALA A 50 2.22 3.71 -1.95
CA ALA A 50 2.77 4.44 -3.09
C ALA A 50 4.29 4.31 -3.22
N GLU A 51 5.03 4.24 -2.11
CA GLU A 51 6.48 4.04 -2.13
C GLU A 51 6.88 2.67 -2.70
N GLU A 52 6.15 1.61 -2.36
CA GLU A 52 6.40 0.25 -2.86
C GLU A 52 6.05 0.14 -4.34
N LEU A 53 4.94 0.77 -4.75
CA LEU A 53 4.55 0.87 -6.17
C LEU A 53 5.61 1.60 -6.99
N ALA A 54 6.19 2.67 -6.45
CA ALA A 54 7.28 3.42 -7.09
C ALA A 54 8.51 2.54 -7.35
N ILE A 55 8.93 1.76 -6.36
CA ILE A 55 10.06 0.83 -6.50
C ILE A 55 9.76 -0.22 -7.57
N GLN A 56 8.56 -0.79 -7.59
CA GLN A 56 8.20 -1.85 -8.54
C GLN A 56 8.02 -1.37 -9.98
N CYS A 57 7.56 -0.12 -10.15
CA CYS A 57 7.39 0.48 -11.47
C CYS A 57 8.68 1.16 -11.96
N GLY A 58 9.71 1.30 -11.12
CA GLY A 58 10.92 2.05 -11.45
C GLY A 58 10.68 3.55 -11.63
N LEU A 59 9.73 4.11 -10.88
CA LEU A 59 9.30 5.51 -10.99
C LEU A 59 9.65 6.30 -9.72
N ALA A 60 9.69 7.62 -9.84
CA ALA A 60 9.77 8.46 -8.66
C ALA A 60 8.45 8.39 -7.87
N ARG A 61 8.54 8.40 -6.53
CA ARG A 61 7.36 8.42 -5.65
C ARG A 61 6.36 9.52 -6.04
N VAL A 62 6.85 10.73 -6.32
CA VAL A 62 6.00 11.89 -6.68
C VAL A 62 5.25 11.64 -7.99
N GLU A 63 5.86 10.92 -8.94
CA GLU A 63 5.21 10.56 -10.21
C GLU A 63 4.11 9.53 -9.97
N VAL A 64 4.36 8.50 -9.16
CA VAL A 64 3.33 7.52 -8.79
C VAL A 64 2.17 8.20 -8.07
N GLU A 65 2.44 9.11 -7.13
CA GLU A 65 1.39 9.87 -6.44
C GLU A 65 0.53 10.68 -7.43
N ARG A 66 1.14 11.30 -8.46
CA ARG A 66 0.41 12.00 -9.54
C ARG A 66 -0.43 11.04 -10.39
N LEU A 67 0.12 9.88 -10.74
CA LEU A 67 -0.59 8.87 -11.55
C LEU A 67 -1.77 8.28 -10.78
N LEU A 68 -1.58 7.95 -9.51
CA LEU A 68 -2.66 7.48 -8.62
C LEU A 68 -3.76 8.53 -8.48
N PHE A 69 -3.39 9.81 -8.35
CA PHE A 69 -4.37 10.89 -8.31
C PHE A 69 -5.19 10.95 -9.59
N ARG A 70 -4.53 10.90 -10.76
CA ARG A 70 -5.22 10.91 -12.05
C ARG A 70 -6.13 9.68 -12.25
N LEU A 71 -5.66 8.51 -11.83
CA LEU A 71 -6.43 7.25 -11.84
C LEU A 71 -7.67 7.33 -10.94
N MET A 72 -7.59 8.08 -9.83
CA MET A 72 -8.73 8.35 -8.97
C MET A 72 -9.72 9.32 -9.63
N GLU A 73 -9.24 10.38 -10.31
CA GLU A 73 -10.09 11.34 -11.04
C GLU A 73 -10.91 10.66 -12.15
N VAL A 74 -10.33 9.71 -12.86
CA VAL A 74 -11.02 8.92 -13.90
C VAL A 74 -11.86 7.78 -13.33
N GLY A 75 -11.85 7.59 -12.01
CA GLY A 75 -12.62 6.56 -11.31
C GLY A 75 -12.11 5.13 -11.49
N ALA A 76 -10.87 4.94 -11.95
CA ALA A 76 -10.24 3.63 -12.13
C ALA A 76 -9.86 2.99 -10.79
N ILE A 77 -9.54 3.82 -9.78
CA ILE A 77 -9.17 3.37 -8.45
C ILE A 77 -9.95 4.11 -7.37
N ASP A 78 -10.04 3.49 -6.22
CA ASP A 78 -10.55 4.07 -4.99
C ASP A 78 -9.44 4.09 -3.93
N LEU A 79 -9.36 5.17 -3.16
CA LEU A 79 -8.50 5.23 -2.00
C LEU A 79 -9.31 4.69 -0.83
N GLY A 80 -9.18 3.37 -0.59
CA GLY A 80 -9.87 2.71 0.50
C GLY A 80 -9.68 3.45 1.83
N PRO A 81 -10.62 3.30 2.80
CA PRO A 81 -10.60 4.07 4.04
C PRO A 81 -9.21 3.99 4.63
N SER A 82 -8.53 5.14 4.72
CA SER A 82 -7.18 5.17 5.28
C SER A 82 -7.26 4.46 6.61
N ARG A 83 -6.54 3.35 6.76
CA ARG A 83 -6.36 2.69 8.06
C ARG A 83 -5.49 3.56 8.97
N SER A 84 -5.65 4.88 8.92
CA SER A 84 -5.71 5.73 10.09
C SER A 84 -6.80 5.21 11.03
N GLY A 85 -6.58 3.99 11.53
CA GLY A 85 -7.02 3.64 12.85
C GLY A 85 -6.35 4.64 13.77
N PHE A 86 -7.07 5.72 14.06
CA PHE A 86 -7.41 5.92 15.45
C PHE A 86 -8.12 4.64 15.90
N ARG A 87 -7.33 3.58 16.12
CA ARG A 87 -7.62 2.60 17.14
C ARG A 87 -7.69 3.50 18.35
N ARG A 88 -8.91 3.97 18.70
CA ARG A 88 -9.16 4.52 20.02
C ARG A 88 -8.68 3.38 20.91
N VAL A 89 -7.45 3.48 21.38
CA VAL A 89 -6.98 2.67 22.50
C VAL A 89 -8.08 2.93 23.53
N PRO A 90 -8.88 1.92 23.92
CA PRO A 90 -9.88 2.14 24.94
C PRO A 90 -9.13 2.72 26.13
N ARG A 91 -9.36 4.01 26.39
CA ARG A 91 -8.74 4.80 27.44
C ARG A 91 -9.36 4.31 28.75
N GLY A 92 -8.98 3.12 29.17
CA GLY A 92 -9.68 2.38 30.21
C GLY A 92 -9.02 1.06 30.64
N ALA A 93 -8.01 0.53 29.94
CA ALA A 93 -7.24 -0.61 30.45
C ALA A 93 -6.05 -0.10 31.29
N ARG A 94 -6.35 0.56 32.41
CA ARG A 94 -5.38 0.78 33.48
C ARG A 94 -5.62 -0.31 34.53
N ALA A 95 -4.57 -1.07 34.81
CA ALA A 95 -4.39 -1.96 35.96
C ALA A 95 -5.14 -3.30 35.95
N ALA A 96 -4.49 -4.31 35.38
CA ALA A 96 -4.33 -5.58 36.08
C ALA A 96 -2.88 -6.01 35.89
N SER A 97 -2.04 -5.57 36.82
CA SER A 97 -0.73 -6.19 37.06
C SER A 97 -0.98 -7.64 37.49
N GLY A 98 -0.52 -8.59 36.69
CA GLY A 98 -0.33 -9.98 37.12
C GLY A 98 1.16 -10.31 36.95
N PRO A 99 1.86 -10.75 38.00
CA PRO A 99 3.28 -11.06 37.95
C PRO A 99 3.54 -12.44 37.34
N ASP A 100 4.75 -12.57 36.80
CA ASP A 100 5.59 -13.76 36.61
C ASP A 100 4.92 -15.14 36.63
N GLU A 101 4.91 -15.80 35.46
CA GLU A 101 5.11 -17.24 35.40
C GLU A 101 6.11 -17.53 34.28
N GLU A 102 7.34 -17.82 34.71
CA GLU A 102 8.37 -18.54 33.96
C GLU A 102 7.77 -19.81 33.33
N ASP A 103 7.92 -19.97 32.02
CA ASP A 103 7.84 -21.29 31.39
C ASP A 103 9.10 -21.50 30.55
N ASP A 104 10.05 -22.14 31.24
CA ASP A 104 11.30 -22.71 30.72
C ASP A 104 10.93 -23.91 29.83
N GLY A 105 10.56 -23.61 28.58
CA GLY A 105 9.84 -24.55 27.71
C GLY A 105 10.51 -24.80 26.36
N GLU A 106 11.59 -25.56 26.38
CA GLU A 106 11.88 -26.59 25.37
C GLU A 106 12.44 -26.22 23.97
N ARG A 107 13.68 -26.72 23.79
CA ARG A 107 14.14 -27.51 22.63
C ARG A 107 14.47 -26.75 21.34
N GLN A 108 15.70 -26.29 21.36
CA GLN A 108 16.62 -26.33 20.22
C GLN A 108 16.71 -27.77 19.67
N SER A 109 15.82 -28.13 18.73
CA SER A 109 15.95 -29.33 17.92
C SER A 109 16.14 -28.96 16.45
N GLN A 110 17.41 -28.97 16.06
CA GLN A 110 17.95 -29.55 14.82
C GLN A 110 17.40 -29.04 13.48
N ARG A 111 18.30 -28.57 12.61
CA ARG A 111 18.54 -29.32 11.36
C ARG A 111 20.03 -29.32 10.97
N PRO A 112 20.57 -30.49 10.59
CA PRO A 112 21.96 -30.66 10.16
C PRO A 112 22.29 -29.88 8.89
N THR A 113 23.54 -29.44 8.83
CA THR A 113 24.19 -28.88 7.65
C THR A 113 24.28 -29.96 6.56
N GLU A 114 23.62 -29.73 5.43
CA GLU A 114 23.76 -30.56 4.23
C GLU A 114 25.12 -30.24 3.56
N PRO A 115 25.99 -31.23 3.28
CA PRO A 115 27.27 -31.00 2.61
C PRO A 115 27.09 -30.76 1.11
N ALA A 116 27.89 -29.83 0.57
CA ALA A 116 27.88 -29.41 -0.83
C ALA A 116 28.30 -30.54 -1.80
N PRO A 117 27.76 -30.58 -3.04
CA PRO A 117 28.19 -31.52 -4.06
C PRO A 117 29.57 -31.14 -4.64
N GLU A 118 30.39 -32.16 -4.89
CA GLU A 118 31.73 -32.07 -5.46
C GLU A 118 31.73 -31.68 -6.95
N PRO A 119 32.78 -31.00 -7.45
CA PRO A 119 32.92 -30.67 -8.87
C PRO A 119 33.36 -31.90 -9.67
N THR A 120 32.59 -32.24 -10.71
CA THR A 120 33.00 -33.21 -11.75
C THR A 120 33.99 -32.53 -12.70
N THR A 121 35.15 -33.16 -12.90
CA THR A 121 36.15 -32.83 -13.95
C THR A 121 35.80 -33.56 -15.24
#